data_AF-A0A1H3W298-F1
#
_entry.id   AF-A0A1H3W298-F1
#
_cell.length_a   1.000
_cell.length_b   1.000
_cell.length_c   1.000
_cell.angle_alpha   90.00
_cell.angle_beta   90.00
_cell.angle_gamma   90.00
#
_symmetry.space_group_name_H-M   'P 1'
#
loop_
_entity.id
_entity.type
_entity.pdbx_description
1 polymer ?
#
loop_
_entity_poly.entity_id
_entity_poly.type
_entity_poly.pdbx_seq_one_letter_code
_entity_poly.pdbx_strand_id
1 'polypeptide(L)'
;MSAVATELQPSPESLTCSLCGTSIDDAGYLPATDRGATYEPIADEAVCGTCGFNEVGMAGCAPAVDDVTDPGPDAVLLYVQRTDEGFEVVSVKR
;
A
#
# COMPACT_ATOMS: atom_id res chain seq x y z
N MET A 1 5.80 -2.14 24.82
CA MET A 1 4.61 -2.50 24.02
C MET A 1 4.79 -1.76 22.71
N SER A 2 5.30 -2.41 21.66
CA SER A 2 5.42 -1.77 20.34
C SER A 2 4.02 -1.64 19.78
N ALA A 3 3.51 -0.41 19.70
CA ALA A 3 2.37 -0.13 18.86
C ALA A 3 2.80 -0.43 17.44
N VAL A 4 2.26 -1.50 16.85
CA VAL A 4 2.38 -1.71 15.41
C VAL A 4 1.51 -0.62 14.81
N ALA A 5 2.10 0.32 14.08
CA ALA A 5 1.33 1.28 13.30
C ALA A 5 0.24 0.52 12.54
N THR A 6 -1.03 0.91 12.73
CA THR A 6 -2.19 0.26 12.09
C THR A 6 -3.01 1.29 11.31
N GLU A 7 -2.72 2.58 11.48
CA GLU A 7 -3.50 3.68 10.95
C GLU A 7 -2.73 4.41 9.84
N LEU A 8 -3.45 4.72 8.75
CA LEU A 8 -2.99 5.56 7.66
C LEU A 8 -3.20 7.03 8.01
N GLN A 9 -2.16 7.86 7.90
CA GLN A 9 -2.24 9.29 8.15
C GLN A 9 -1.54 10.10 7.05
N PRO A 10 -2.28 10.88 6.25
CA PRO A 10 -3.75 10.98 6.23
C PRO A 10 -4.39 9.66 5.76
N SER A 11 -5.64 9.41 6.17
CA SER A 11 -6.42 8.26 5.67
C SER A 11 -6.97 8.58 4.27
N PRO A 12 -6.49 7.92 3.20
CA PRO A 12 -6.96 8.20 1.86
C PRO A 12 -8.42 7.75 1.70
N GLU A 13 -9.28 8.65 1.22
CA GLU A 13 -10.68 8.31 0.93
C GLU A 13 -10.84 7.57 -0.40
N SER A 14 -9.85 7.63 -1.28
CA SER A 14 -9.80 6.90 -2.55
C SER A 14 -8.35 6.71 -2.97
N LEU A 15 -8.08 5.65 -3.72
CA LEU A 15 -6.76 5.38 -4.30
C LEU A 15 -6.94 5.09 -5.79
N THR A 16 -6.00 5.55 -6.59
CA THR A 16 -5.95 5.28 -8.04
C THR A 16 -4.69 4.51 -8.33
N CYS A 17 -4.80 3.45 -9.13
CA CYS A 17 -3.65 2.66 -9.51
C CYS A 17 -2.74 3.47 -10.42
N SER A 18 -1.47 3.62 -10.04
CA SER A 18 -0.43 4.30 -10.82
C SER A 18 -0.12 3.61 -12.15
N LEU A 19 -0.36 2.30 -12.26
CA LEU A 19 -0.07 1.50 -13.46
C LEU A 19 -1.19 1.54 -14.51
N CYS A 20 -2.44 1.31 -14.11
CA CYS A 20 -3.57 1.22 -15.04
C CYS A 20 -4.54 2.41 -14.96
N GLY A 21 -4.36 3.32 -14.00
CA GLY A 21 -5.21 4.50 -13.82
C GLY A 21 -6.61 4.22 -13.28
N THR A 22 -6.95 2.98 -12.93
CA THR A 22 -8.25 2.63 -12.36
C THR A 22 -8.29 2.86 -10.85
N SER A 23 -9.47 3.21 -10.34
CA SER A 23 -9.73 3.28 -8.90
C SER A 23 -9.52 1.92 -8.23
N ILE A 24 -8.96 1.94 -7.02
CA ILE A 24 -8.77 0.75 -6.19
C ILE A 24 -9.99 0.62 -5.27
N ASP A 25 -10.99 -0.14 -5.73
CA ASP A 25 -12.27 -0.28 -5.03
C ASP A 25 -12.37 -1.54 -4.13
N ASP A 26 -11.42 -2.47 -4.25
CA ASP A 26 -11.40 -3.72 -3.47
C ASP A 26 -10.15 -3.82 -2.59
N ALA A 27 -8.99 -4.07 -3.19
CA ALA A 27 -7.72 -4.20 -2.48
C ALA A 27 -6.55 -3.75 -3.36
N GLY A 28 -5.49 -3.32 -2.72
CA GLY A 28 -4.29 -2.82 -3.40
C GLY A 28 -3.06 -2.84 -2.52
N TYR A 29 -1.94 -2.52 -3.16
CA TYR A 29 -0.65 -2.29 -2.55
C TYR A 29 -0.43 -0.79 -2.46
N LEU A 30 -0.18 -0.30 -1.25
CA LEU A 30 0.01 1.10 -0.96
C LEU A 30 1.40 1.28 -0.35
N PRO A 31 2.34 1.89 -1.08
CA PRO A 31 3.61 2.31 -0.50
C PRO A 31 3.35 3.33 0.60
N ALA A 32 4.08 3.22 1.69
CA ALA A 32 4.00 4.15 2.80
C ALA A 32 5.35 4.29 3.50
N THR A 33 5.50 5.36 4.26
CA THR A 33 6.62 5.52 5.21
C THR A 33 6.15 5.13 6.60
N ASP A 34 6.86 4.23 7.28
CA ASP A 34 6.62 3.90 8.68
C ASP A 34 7.08 5.06 9.58
N ARG A 35 6.13 5.73 10.25
CA ARG A 35 6.42 6.79 11.24
C ARG A 35 6.35 6.26 12.68
N GLY A 36 6.41 4.95 12.85
CA GLY A 36 6.39 4.23 14.13
C GLY A 36 4.99 4.04 14.68
N ALA A 37 4.23 5.12 14.87
CA ALA A 37 2.84 5.06 15.37
C ALA A 37 1.81 4.98 14.24
N THR A 38 2.12 5.52 13.07
CA THR A 38 1.24 5.58 11.90
C THR A 38 2.02 5.38 10.62
N TYR A 39 1.30 5.08 9.54
CA TYR A 39 1.84 4.99 8.20
C TYR A 39 1.50 6.26 7.42
N GLU A 40 2.49 6.86 6.79
CA GLU A 40 2.29 7.99 5.87
C GLU A 40 2.17 7.44 4.44
N PRO A 41 0.95 7.32 3.87
CA PRO A 41 0.76 6.69 2.57
C PRO A 41 1.20 7.58 1.41
N ILE A 42 1.82 6.97 0.42
CA ILE A 42 2.18 7.58 -0.87
C ILE A 42 1.09 7.19 -1.87
N ALA A 43 -0.05 7.89 -1.80
CA ALA A 43 -1.26 7.54 -2.57
C ALA A 43 -1.05 7.54 -4.09
N ASP A 44 -0.16 8.38 -4.59
CA ASP A 44 0.15 8.50 -6.02
C ASP A 44 0.87 7.27 -6.59
N GLU A 45 1.48 6.45 -5.74
CA GLU A 45 2.19 5.22 -6.11
C GLU A 45 1.38 3.96 -5.78
N ALA A 46 0.11 4.11 -5.38
CA ALA A 46 -0.74 2.98 -5.09
C ALA A 46 -0.93 2.08 -6.33
N VAL A 47 -0.95 0.77 -6.11
CA VAL A 47 -1.09 -0.24 -7.16
C VAL A 47 -2.29 -1.12 -6.83
N CYS A 48 -3.23 -1.31 -7.76
CA CYS A 48 -4.35 -2.20 -7.53
C CYS A 48 -3.88 -3.66 -7.35
N GLY A 49 -4.66 -4.49 -6.66
CA GLY A 49 -4.32 -5.89 -6.46
C GLY A 49 -3.97 -6.60 -7.78
N THR A 50 -4.72 -6.36 -8.85
CA THR A 50 -4.48 -6.97 -10.16
C THR A 50 -3.11 -6.62 -10.75
N CYS A 51 -2.76 -5.33 -10.83
CA CYS A 51 -1.45 -4.92 -11.36
C CYS A 51 -0.32 -5.32 -10.41
N GLY A 52 -0.54 -5.23 -9.10
CA GLY A 52 0.44 -5.65 -8.11
C GLY A 52 0.75 -7.14 -8.20
N PHE A 53 -0.26 -8.01 -8.37
CA PHE A 53 -0.06 -9.45 -8.49
C PHE A 53 0.47 -9.91 -9.86
N ASN A 54 0.12 -9.22 -10.94
CA ASN A 54 0.44 -9.67 -12.30
C ASN A 54 1.65 -8.97 -12.93
N GLU A 55 1.83 -7.67 -12.68
CA GLU A 55 2.88 -6.88 -13.33
C GLU A 55 4.07 -6.63 -12.40
N VAL A 56 3.80 -6.32 -11.13
CA VAL A 56 4.86 -6.02 -10.16
C VAL A 56 5.36 -7.29 -9.47
N GLY A 57 4.43 -8.14 -9.08
CA GLY A 57 4.68 -9.42 -8.45
C GLY A 57 5.24 -10.44 -9.42
N MET A 58 6.57 -10.60 -9.45
CA MET A 58 7.23 -11.60 -10.32
C MET A 58 6.55 -12.97 -10.21
N ALA A 59 5.89 -13.39 -11.30
CA ALA A 59 5.31 -14.73 -11.50
C ALA A 59 4.29 -15.18 -10.43
N GLY A 60 3.44 -14.28 -9.92
CA GLY A 60 2.33 -14.63 -9.01
C GLY A 60 2.67 -14.57 -7.52
N CYS A 61 3.77 -13.93 -7.15
CA CYS A 61 4.07 -13.56 -5.77
C CYS A 61 3.71 -12.09 -5.53
N ALA A 62 3.23 -11.74 -4.32
CA ALA A 62 2.93 -10.34 -3.99
C ALA A 62 4.21 -9.47 -4.06
N PRO A 63 4.14 -8.25 -4.62
CA PRO A 63 5.29 -7.37 -4.83
C PRO A 63 6.03 -7.04 -3.54
N ALA A 64 7.31 -6.73 -3.67
CA ALA A 64 8.16 -6.20 -2.60
C ALA A 64 8.15 -4.66 -2.64
N VAL A 65 8.60 -4.03 -1.55
CA VAL A 65 8.69 -2.56 -1.42
C VAL A 65 9.57 -1.99 -2.55
N ASP A 66 10.69 -2.66 -2.82
CA ASP A 66 11.68 -2.31 -3.83
C ASP A 66 11.14 -2.39 -5.28
N ASP A 67 10.00 -3.06 -5.49
CA ASP A 67 9.37 -3.19 -6.81
C ASP A 67 8.42 -2.03 -7.13
N VAL A 68 8.01 -1.24 -6.14
CA VAL A 68 6.97 -0.19 -6.28
C VAL A 68 7.53 1.22 -6.10
N THR A 69 8.52 1.40 -5.23
CA THR A 69 9.08 2.70 -4.82
C THR A 69 10.60 2.59 -4.66
N ASP A 70 11.34 3.71 -4.70
CA ASP A 70 12.71 3.77 -4.20
C ASP A 70 12.69 3.65 -2.66
N PRO A 71 13.15 2.53 -2.08
CA PRO A 71 12.95 2.23 -0.67
C PRO A 71 13.89 3.08 0.18
N GLY A 72 13.35 4.16 0.76
CA GLY A 72 13.97 4.77 1.93
C GLY A 72 14.09 3.77 3.09
N PRO A 73 14.90 4.05 4.12
CA PRO A 73 15.13 3.12 5.24
C PRO A 73 13.86 2.78 6.04
N ASP A 74 12.83 3.62 5.94
CA ASP A 74 11.53 3.47 6.61
C ASP A 74 10.39 3.16 5.61
N ALA A 75 10.72 2.82 4.36
CA ALA A 75 9.73 2.49 3.35
C ALA A 75 9.11 1.11 3.63
N VAL A 76 7.79 1.04 3.53
CA VAL A 76 7.01 -0.18 3.71
C VAL A 76 5.96 -0.29 2.61
N LEU A 77 5.58 -1.51 2.27
CA LEU A 77 4.49 -1.79 1.34
C LEU A 77 3.32 -2.36 2.11
N LEU A 78 2.23 -1.61 2.15
CA LEU A 78 1.00 -2.00 2.83
C LEU A 78 0.10 -2.74 1.84
N TYR A 79 -0.42 -3.89 2.25
CA TYR A 79 -1.58 -4.47 1.59
C TYR A 79 -2.82 -3.89 2.26
N VAL A 80 -3.58 -3.11 1.51
CA VAL A 80 -4.77 -2.40 2.00
C VAL A 80 -6.03 -2.95 1.35
N GLN A 81 -7.12 -2.93 2.11
CA GLN A 81 -8.45 -3.29 1.64
C GLN A 81 -9.39 -2.10 1.79
N ARG A 82 -10.22 -1.88 0.78
CA ARG A 82 -11.28 -0.87 0.81
C ARG A 82 -12.34 -1.26 1.83
N THR A 83 -12.74 -0.31 2.67
CA THR A 83 -13.87 -0.41 3.59
C THR A 83 -14.84 0.74 3.35
N ASP A 84 -16.00 0.73 4.01
CA ASP A 84 -16.96 1.84 3.94
C ASP A 84 -16.39 3.16 4.48
N GLU A 85 -15.36 3.10 5.33
CA GLU A 85 -14.72 4.24 5.99
C GLU A 85 -13.40 4.67 5.33
N GLY A 86 -12.92 3.96 4.30
CA GLY A 86 -11.67 4.28 3.61
C GLY A 86 -10.85 3.04 3.25
N PHE A 87 -9.61 2.97 3.76
CA PHE A 87 -8.74 1.81 3.57
C PHE A 87 -8.17 1.33 4.90
N GLU A 88 -8.21 0.02 5.11
CA GLU A 88 -7.62 -0.65 6.26
C GLU A 88 -6.35 -1.40 5.86
N VAL A 89 -5.34 -1.39 6.74
CA VAL A 89 -4.09 -2.13 6.54
C VAL A 89 -4.29 -3.58 6.95
N VAL A 90 -4.28 -4.48 5.95
CA VAL A 90 -4.44 -5.92 6.15
C VAL A 90 -3.09 -6.59 6.40
N SER A 91 -2.03 -6.15 5.72
CA SER A 91 -0.68 -6.65 5.97
C SER A 91 0.38 -5.59 5.67
N VAL A 92 1.56 -5.76 6.29
CA VAL A 92 2.70 -4.86 6.12
C VAL A 92 3.88 -5.69 5.65
N LYS A 93 4.52 -5.25 4.56
CA LYS A 93 5.80 -5.76 4.09
C LYS A 93 6.88 -4.71 4.34
N ARG A 94 7.98 -5.12 4.94
CA ARG A 94 9.17 -4.32 5.25
C ARG A 94 10.38 -5.02 4.65
#